data_AF-A0A2N5TLQ5-F1
#
_entry.id   AF-A0A2N5TLQ5-F1
#
_cell.length_a   1.000
_cell.length_b   1.000
_cell.length_c   1.000
_cell.angle_alpha   90.00
_cell.angle_beta   90.00
_cell.angle_gamma   90.00
#
_symmetry.space_group_name_H-M   'P 1'
#
loop_
_entity.id
_entity.type
_entity.pdbx_description
1 polymer ?
#
loop_
_entity_poly.entity_id
_entity_poly.type
_entity_poly.pdbx_seq_one_letter_code
_entity_poly.pdbx_strand_id
1 'polypeptide(L)'
;MPKDKTPITYNCLWCEKEVRVSQSSLSNLRTHHDGSCQQGRLSHGCPKHQEAITAGAKLPQTSLQENQLQKNTKNPALTRFFAQTEKFNNVTFNQMITLWLLRQALPWNQVEDPYLQATFAYLKAGSHLFKRQWAADSARIVYLDLQEAMINLVKLST
;
A
#
# COMPACT_ATOMS: atom_id res chain seq x y z
N MET A 1 -7.11 49.16 -1.77
CA MET A 1 -7.59 48.88 -0.40
C MET A 1 -8.38 47.58 -0.44
N PRO A 2 -7.95 46.48 0.20
CA PRO A 2 -8.77 45.28 0.27
C PRO A 2 -9.99 45.59 1.12
N LYS A 3 -11.19 45.37 0.56
CA LYS A 3 -12.48 45.60 1.23
C LYS A 3 -12.50 44.87 2.57
N ASP A 4 -12.93 45.57 3.62
CA ASP A 4 -13.22 45.02 4.94
C ASP A 4 -14.12 43.79 4.78
N LYS A 5 -13.56 42.61 5.03
CA LYS A 5 -14.29 41.34 4.97
C LYS A 5 -14.74 41.04 6.37
N THR A 6 -16.02 41.29 6.67
CA THR A 6 -16.62 40.93 7.96
C THR A 6 -16.32 39.46 8.29
N PRO A 7 -15.74 39.14 9.45
CA PRO A 7 -15.49 37.76 9.85
C PRO A 7 -16.82 37.02 9.90
N ILE A 8 -16.90 35.87 9.22
CA ILE A 8 -18.09 35.01 9.31
C ILE A 8 -17.92 34.14 10.54
N THR A 9 -18.89 34.21 11.45
CA THR A 9 -18.94 33.43 12.69
C THR A 9 -20.11 32.47 12.62
N TYR A 10 -19.90 31.23 13.03
CA TYR A 10 -20.93 30.20 13.14
C TYR A 10 -21.04 29.73 14.58
N ASN A 11 -22.27 29.47 15.04
CA ASN A 11 -22.50 28.85 16.34
C ASN A 11 -22.45 27.34 16.19
N CYS A 12 -21.67 26.69 17.05
CA CYS A 12 -21.67 25.23 17.14
C CYS A 12 -23.05 24.75 17.59
N LEU A 13 -23.65 23.81 16.84
CA LEU A 13 -24.99 23.28 17.15
C LEU A 13 -25.02 22.45 18.45
N TRP A 14 -23.87 22.04 18.96
CA TRP A 14 -23.79 21.21 20.16
C TRP A 14 -23.48 22.05 21.40
N CYS A 15 -22.44 22.89 21.34
CA CYS A 15 -21.98 23.67 22.51
C CYS A 15 -22.24 25.17 22.42
N GLU A 16 -22.92 25.64 21.36
CA GLU A 16 -23.30 27.05 21.14
C GLU A 16 -22.12 28.02 21.04
N LYS A 17 -20.88 27.51 21.07
CA LYS A 17 -19.68 28.32 20.94
C LYS A 17 -19.59 28.94 19.56
N GLU A 18 -19.28 30.24 19.54
CA GLU A 18 -18.95 30.97 18.34
C GLU A 18 -17.60 30.53 17.76
N VAL A 19 -17.61 30.10 16.50
CA VAL A 19 -16.43 29.69 15.74
C VAL A 19 -16.29 30.60 14.53
N ARG A 20 -15.18 31.34 14.47
CA ARG A 20 -14.81 32.15 13.31
C ARG A 20 -14.32 31.24 12.20
N VAL A 21 -14.84 31.43 10.99
CA VAL A 21 -14.42 30.69 9.79
C VAL A 21 -13.91 31.64 8.72
N SER A 22 -13.16 31.11 7.75
CA SER A 22 -12.81 31.89 6.57
C SER A 22 -14.01 31.94 5.62
N GLN A 23 -14.04 32.95 4.74
CA GLN A 23 -15.07 33.01 3.69
C GLN A 23 -15.01 31.83 2.71
N SER A 24 -13.84 31.18 2.59
CA SER A 24 -13.58 30.11 1.64
C SER A 24 -13.65 28.71 2.25
N SER A 25 -13.79 28.57 3.57
CA SER A 25 -13.70 27.26 4.22
C SER A 25 -14.33 27.22 5.61
N LEU A 26 -14.99 26.09 5.91
CA LEU A 26 -15.49 25.73 7.23
C LEU A 26 -14.47 24.92 8.04
N SER A 27 -13.18 24.97 7.69
CA SER A 27 -12.11 24.19 8.33
C SER A 27 -12.06 24.38 9.85
N ASN A 28 -12.23 25.61 10.33
CA ASN A 28 -12.24 25.91 11.76
C ASN A 28 -13.44 25.30 12.47
N LEU A 29 -14.61 25.30 11.83
CA LEU A 29 -15.82 24.67 12.36
C LEU A 29 -15.66 23.14 12.42
N ARG A 30 -15.12 22.53 11.35
CA ARG A 30 -14.79 21.10 11.34
C ARG A 30 -13.77 20.75 12.44
N THR A 31 -12.71 21.53 12.56
CA THR A 31 -11.69 21.33 13.60
C THR A 31 -12.27 21.49 15.00
N HIS A 32 -13.23 22.39 15.19
CA HIS A 32 -13.94 22.53 16.45
C HIS A 32 -14.81 21.31 16.76
N HIS A 33 -15.49 20.73 15.78
CA HIS A 33 -16.35 19.55 15.96
C HIS A 33 -15.54 18.27 16.20
N ASP A 34 -14.61 17.97 15.29
CA ASP A 34 -13.96 16.66 15.20
C ASP A 34 -12.57 16.67 15.86
N GLY A 35 -12.05 17.85 16.19
CA GLY A 35 -10.68 18.03 16.68
C GLY A 35 -9.67 18.13 15.55
N SER A 36 -8.42 18.45 15.92
CA SER A 36 -7.29 18.54 15.00
C SER A 36 -6.33 17.37 15.18
N CYS A 37 -5.82 16.84 14.07
CA CYS A 37 -4.70 15.90 14.06
C CYS A 37 -3.33 16.59 14.11
N GLN A 38 -3.28 17.93 14.12
CA GLN A 38 -2.01 18.68 14.17
C GLN A 38 -1.47 18.76 15.60
N GLN A 39 -0.17 18.52 15.76
CA GLN A 39 0.54 18.65 17.03
C GLN A 39 0.36 20.07 17.62
N GLY A 40 0.01 20.16 18.90
CA GLY A 40 -0.21 21.44 19.60
C GLY A 40 -1.59 22.07 19.38
N ARG A 41 -2.49 21.43 18.62
CA ARG A 41 -3.91 21.82 18.52
C ARG A 41 -4.81 20.88 19.31
N LEU A 42 -6.02 21.35 19.61
CA LEU A 42 -7.02 20.60 20.37
C LEU A 42 -7.52 19.40 19.54
N SER A 43 -7.23 18.18 20.02
CA SER A 43 -7.57 16.93 19.34
C SER A 43 -8.90 16.32 19.76
N HIS A 44 -9.47 16.75 20.90
CA HIS A 44 -10.69 16.16 21.46
C HIS A 44 -11.99 16.62 20.79
N GLY A 45 -11.93 17.64 19.91
CA GLY A 45 -13.11 18.18 19.24
C GLY A 45 -14.05 18.91 20.18
N CYS A 46 -15.34 18.90 19.87
CA CYS A 46 -16.33 19.63 20.65
C CYS A 46 -16.59 18.89 21.98
N PRO A 47 -16.67 19.57 23.13
CA PRO A 47 -16.95 18.91 24.42
C PRO A 47 -18.25 18.09 24.44
N LYS A 48 -19.27 18.53 23.67
CA LYS A 48 -20.57 17.86 23.57
C LYS A 48 -20.66 16.86 22.41
N HIS A 49 -19.54 16.51 21.79
CA HIS A 49 -19.49 15.52 20.71
C HIS A 49 -20.04 14.16 21.16
N GLN A 50 -19.65 13.71 22.35
CA GLN A 50 -20.11 12.42 22.89
C GLN A 50 -21.61 12.43 23.22
N GLU A 51 -22.11 13.53 23.77
CA GLU A 51 -23.54 13.72 24.03
C GLU A 51 -24.35 13.66 22.73
N ALA A 52 -23.86 14.26 21.65
CA ALA A 52 -24.50 14.21 20.34
C ALA A 52 -24.55 12.76 19.80
N ILE A 53 -23.49 11.97 19.96
CA ILE A 53 -23.49 10.53 19.59
C ILE A 53 -24.53 9.77 20.42
N THR A 54 -24.57 9.98 21.73
CA THR A 54 -25.56 9.34 22.63
C THR A 54 -27.00 9.72 22.27
N ALA A 55 -27.22 10.96 21.81
CA ALA A 55 -28.50 11.43 21.28
C ALA A 55 -28.85 10.85 19.88
N GLY A 56 -27.98 10.02 19.31
CA GLY A 56 -28.22 9.30 18.05
C GLY A 56 -27.55 9.91 16.80
N ALA A 57 -26.71 10.94 16.95
CA ALA A 57 -26.00 11.52 15.82
C ALA A 57 -24.92 10.57 15.28
N LYS A 58 -24.90 10.38 13.95
CA LYS A 58 -23.85 9.60 13.25
C LYS A 58 -22.66 10.50 12.94
N LEU A 59 -21.81 10.72 13.93
CA LEU A 59 -20.61 11.57 13.82
C LEU A 59 -19.35 10.73 13.58
N PRO A 60 -18.33 11.27 12.88
CA PRO A 60 -17.03 10.62 12.77
C PRO A 60 -16.36 10.51 14.14
N GLN A 61 -15.34 9.67 14.24
CA GLN A 61 -14.48 9.65 15.43
C GLN A 61 -13.71 10.96 15.55
N THR A 62 -13.45 11.41 16.78
CA THR A 62 -12.62 12.60 16.97
C THR A 62 -11.16 12.28 16.66
N SER A 63 -10.38 13.31 16.31
CA SER A 63 -8.94 13.18 16.03
C SER A 63 -8.20 12.51 17.19
N LEU A 64 -8.62 12.73 18.44
CA LEU A 64 -8.06 12.07 19.62
C LEU A 64 -8.34 10.56 19.63
N GLN A 65 -9.56 10.15 19.31
CA GLN A 65 -9.95 8.73 19.24
C GLN A 65 -9.21 8.02 18.09
N GLU A 66 -9.10 8.66 16.94
CA GLU A 66 -8.33 8.13 15.80
C GLU A 66 -6.85 7.94 16.16
N ASN A 67 -6.24 8.92 16.84
CA ASN A 67 -4.85 8.83 17.28
C ASN A 67 -4.64 7.72 18.34
N GLN A 68 -5.61 7.50 19.23
CA GLN A 68 -5.55 6.40 20.20
C GLN A 68 -5.67 5.03 19.51
N LEU A 69 -6.56 4.91 18.53
CA LEU A 69 -6.71 3.69 17.74
C LEU A 69 -5.44 3.39 16.93
N GLN A 70 -4.79 4.41 16.36
CA GLN A 70 -3.52 4.28 15.65
C GLN A 70 -2.35 3.89 16.57
N LYS A 71 -2.33 4.34 17.83
CA LYS A 71 -1.31 3.90 18.80
C LYS A 71 -1.50 2.46 19.26
N ASN A 72 -2.76 2.02 19.38
CA ASN A 72 -3.10 0.67 19.82
C ASN A 72 -2.97 -0.36 18.69
N THR A 73 -3.10 0.08 17.44
CA THR A 73 -2.87 -0.74 16.26
C THR A 73 -1.41 -0.58 15.89
N LYS A 74 -0.54 -1.59 16.11
CA LYS A 74 0.81 -1.61 15.52
C LYS A 74 0.66 -1.21 14.06
N ASN A 75 1.19 -0.03 13.69
CA ASN A 75 1.05 0.65 12.40
C ASN A 75 0.32 -0.20 11.36
N PRO A 76 -0.92 0.10 10.93
CA PRO A 76 -1.37 -0.43 9.67
C PRO A 76 -0.47 0.25 8.64
N ALA A 77 0.64 -0.42 8.30
CA ALA A 77 1.53 0.01 7.25
C ALA A 77 0.68 0.33 6.02
N LEU A 78 1.18 1.19 5.13
CA LEU A 78 0.54 1.64 3.88
C LEU A 78 -0.16 0.53 3.07
N THR A 79 0.13 -0.74 3.34
CA THR A 79 -0.65 -1.94 3.03
C THR A 79 -2.18 -1.86 3.18
N ARG A 80 -2.78 -0.94 3.95
CA ARG A 80 -4.25 -0.76 3.92
C ARG A 80 -4.75 -0.12 2.61
N PHE A 81 -3.93 0.71 1.98
CA PHE A 81 -4.29 1.45 0.76
C PHE A 81 -3.91 0.71 -0.52
N PHE A 82 -3.00 -0.25 -0.44
CA PHE A 82 -2.60 -1.10 -1.56
C PHE A 82 -3.23 -2.47 -1.38
N ALA A 83 -3.88 -2.99 -2.43
CA ALA A 83 -4.29 -4.39 -2.45
C ALA A 83 -3.11 -5.26 -2.03
N GLN A 84 -3.37 -6.28 -1.23
CA GLN A 84 -2.37 -7.21 -0.73
C GLN A 84 -1.86 -8.05 -1.92
N THR A 85 -1.02 -7.47 -2.77
CA THR A 85 -0.31 -8.20 -3.82
C THR A 85 0.61 -9.21 -3.15
N GLU A 86 0.60 -10.45 -3.65
CA GLU A 86 1.51 -11.49 -3.18
C GLU A 86 2.95 -10.96 -3.16
N LYS A 87 3.70 -11.35 -2.13
CA LYS A 87 5.11 -10.96 -2.01
C LYS A 87 5.84 -11.45 -3.24
N PHE A 88 6.63 -10.56 -3.86
CA PHE A 88 7.44 -10.92 -5.02
C PHE A 88 8.37 -12.09 -4.69
N ASN A 89 8.23 -13.19 -5.41
CA ASN A 89 9.05 -14.38 -5.23
C ASN A 89 10.17 -14.38 -6.29
N ASN A 90 11.40 -14.08 -5.85
CA ASN A 90 12.54 -14.01 -6.75
C ASN A 90 12.91 -15.37 -7.35
N VAL A 91 12.57 -16.49 -6.68
CA VAL A 91 12.82 -17.84 -7.21
C VAL A 91 11.88 -18.09 -8.40
N THR A 92 10.58 -17.86 -8.24
CA THR A 92 9.60 -18.01 -9.33
C THR A 92 9.93 -17.09 -10.50
N PHE A 93 10.36 -15.86 -10.23
CA PHE A 93 10.85 -14.95 -11.25
C PHE A 93 12.02 -15.56 -12.05
N ASN A 94 13.04 -16.08 -11.37
CA ASN A 94 14.19 -16.69 -12.05
C ASN A 94 13.83 -17.96 -12.82
N GLN A 95 12.88 -18.77 -12.34
CA GLN A 95 12.34 -19.92 -13.10
C GLN A 95 11.71 -19.46 -14.42
N MET A 96 10.92 -18.38 -14.41
CA MET A 96 10.34 -17.80 -15.62
C MET A 96 11.41 -17.33 -16.60
N ILE A 97 12.49 -16.70 -16.11
CA ILE A 97 13.62 -16.27 -16.94
C ILE A 97 14.34 -17.49 -17.55
N THR A 98 14.59 -18.55 -16.78
CA THR A 98 15.19 -19.79 -17.30
C THR A 98 14.34 -20.41 -18.40
N LEU A 99 13.01 -20.46 -18.23
CA LEU A 99 12.10 -20.95 -19.26
C LEU A 99 12.13 -20.08 -20.52
N TRP A 100 12.24 -18.76 -20.38
CA TRP A 100 12.40 -17.85 -21.52
C TRP A 100 13.71 -18.13 -22.27
N LEU A 101 14.84 -18.26 -21.56
CA LEU A 101 16.13 -18.61 -22.18
C LEU A 101 16.05 -19.94 -22.94
N LEU A 102 15.48 -20.97 -22.32
CA LEU A 102 15.30 -22.29 -22.93
C LEU A 102 14.45 -22.20 -24.20
N ARG A 103 13.32 -21.48 -24.15
CA ARG A 103 12.41 -21.32 -25.30
C ARG A 103 13.03 -20.55 -26.46
N GLN A 104 13.91 -19.59 -26.17
CA GLN A 104 14.57 -18.76 -27.18
C GLN A 104 15.96 -19.28 -27.58
N ALA A 105 16.37 -20.44 -27.06
CA ALA A 105 17.71 -21.00 -27.24
C ALA A 105 18.84 -19.99 -26.91
N LEU A 106 18.59 -19.13 -25.91
CA LEU A 106 19.56 -18.13 -25.47
C LEU A 106 20.59 -18.75 -24.51
N PRO A 107 21.84 -18.28 -24.54
CA PRO A 107 22.87 -18.80 -23.67
C PRO A 107 22.62 -18.40 -22.20
N TRP A 108 22.99 -19.27 -21.26
CA TRP A 108 22.72 -19.05 -19.82
C TRP A 108 23.42 -17.82 -19.25
N ASN A 109 24.50 -17.37 -19.87
CA ASN A 109 25.21 -16.14 -19.48
C ASN A 109 24.39 -14.87 -19.75
N GLN A 110 23.28 -14.94 -20.50
CA GLN A 110 22.42 -13.79 -20.77
C GLN A 110 21.82 -13.19 -19.49
N VAL A 111 21.64 -13.99 -18.42
CA VAL A 111 21.20 -13.49 -17.10
C VAL A 111 22.22 -12.57 -16.43
N GLU A 112 23.47 -12.62 -16.90
CA GLU A 112 24.58 -11.81 -16.40
C GLU A 112 24.77 -10.53 -17.22
N ASP A 113 23.93 -10.29 -18.23
CA ASP A 113 23.93 -9.05 -19.00
C ASP A 113 23.62 -7.83 -18.10
N PRO A 114 24.46 -6.78 -18.11
CA PRO A 114 24.31 -5.65 -17.21
C PRO A 114 23.06 -4.82 -17.49
N TYR A 115 22.64 -4.69 -18.75
CA TYR A 115 21.45 -3.92 -19.10
C TYR A 115 20.18 -4.65 -18.69
N LEU A 116 20.15 -5.97 -18.86
CA LEU A 116 19.05 -6.81 -18.41
C LEU A 116 18.89 -6.74 -16.89
N GLN A 117 20.00 -6.85 -16.14
CA GLN A 117 19.98 -6.68 -14.68
C GLN A 117 19.50 -5.30 -14.26
N ALA A 118 20.01 -4.24 -14.90
CA ALA A 118 19.58 -2.87 -14.63
C ALA A 118 18.08 -2.68 -14.92
N THR A 119 17.57 -3.27 -15.99
CA THR A 119 16.15 -3.20 -16.37
C THR A 119 15.25 -3.81 -15.29
N PHE A 120 15.59 -5.00 -14.78
CA PHE A 120 14.81 -5.61 -13.70
C PHE A 120 14.94 -4.86 -12.39
N ALA A 121 16.15 -4.40 -12.04
CA ALA A 121 16.36 -3.58 -10.85
C ALA A 121 15.51 -2.29 -10.89
N TYR A 122 15.36 -1.68 -12.07
CA TYR A 122 14.49 -0.51 -12.28
C TYR A 122 13.00 -0.86 -12.12
N LEU A 123 12.53 -1.95 -12.72
CA LEU A 123 11.12 -2.35 -12.70
C LEU A 123 10.65 -2.82 -11.32
N LYS A 124 11.50 -3.53 -10.57
CA LYS A 124 11.13 -4.11 -9.27
C LYS A 124 12.31 -4.12 -8.30
N ALA A 125 12.19 -3.30 -7.26
CA ALA A 125 13.10 -3.34 -6.12
C ALA A 125 13.12 -4.75 -5.48
N GLY A 126 14.33 -5.28 -5.28
CA GLY A 126 14.57 -6.63 -4.74
C GLY A 126 14.57 -7.75 -5.78
N SER A 127 14.19 -7.48 -7.04
CA SER A 127 14.39 -8.43 -8.13
C SER A 127 15.87 -8.49 -8.51
N HIS A 128 16.38 -9.70 -8.64
CA HIS A 128 17.73 -9.93 -9.12
C HIS A 128 17.80 -11.27 -9.85
N LEU A 129 18.56 -11.27 -10.93
CA LEU A 129 18.81 -12.49 -11.69
C LEU A 129 19.84 -13.34 -10.97
N PHE A 130 19.55 -14.64 -10.87
CA PHE A 130 20.52 -15.62 -10.42
C PHE A 130 21.58 -15.85 -11.50
N LYS A 131 22.74 -16.35 -11.07
CA LYS A 131 23.89 -16.57 -11.94
C LYS A 131 23.62 -17.70 -12.95
N ARG A 132 24.42 -17.73 -14.02
CA ARG A 132 24.30 -18.71 -15.11
C ARG A 132 24.28 -20.17 -14.66
N GLN A 133 25.00 -20.51 -13.58
CA GLN A 133 25.01 -21.87 -13.02
C GLN A 133 23.61 -22.27 -12.54
N TRP A 134 22.93 -21.39 -11.83
CA TRP A 134 21.57 -21.65 -11.34
C TRP A 134 20.58 -21.81 -12.50
N ALA A 135 20.71 -20.99 -13.54
CA ALA A 135 19.87 -21.10 -14.74
C ALA A 135 20.10 -22.45 -15.44
N ALA A 136 21.34 -22.90 -15.57
CA ALA A 136 21.68 -24.20 -16.15
C ALA A 136 21.14 -25.36 -15.30
N ASP A 137 21.31 -25.32 -13.98
CA ASP A 137 20.81 -26.34 -13.06
C ASP A 137 19.28 -26.42 -13.09
N SER A 138 18.60 -25.26 -13.13
CA SER A 138 17.15 -25.19 -13.21
C SER A 138 16.62 -25.72 -14.54
N ALA A 139 17.28 -25.39 -15.66
CA ALA A 139 16.92 -25.93 -16.97
C ALA A 139 17.09 -27.45 -17.02
N ARG A 140 18.15 -27.98 -16.41
CA ARG A 140 18.38 -29.42 -16.29
C ARG A 140 17.26 -30.13 -15.53
N ILE A 141 16.80 -29.55 -14.42
CA ILE A 141 15.68 -30.11 -13.63
C ILE A 141 14.41 -30.17 -14.51
N VAL A 142 14.06 -29.06 -15.16
CA VAL A 142 12.88 -29.00 -16.05
C VAL A 142 12.97 -30.04 -17.17
N TYR A 143 14.15 -30.24 -17.76
CA TYR A 143 14.35 -31.24 -18.79
C TYR A 143 14.12 -32.67 -18.27
N LEU A 144 14.67 -33.00 -17.09
CA LEU A 144 14.51 -34.32 -16.49
C LEU A 144 13.05 -34.61 -16.13
N ASP A 145 12.34 -33.64 -15.58
CA ASP A 145 10.91 -33.76 -15.25
C ASP A 145 10.08 -34.02 -16.51
N LEU A 146 10.36 -33.30 -17.60
CA LEU A 146 9.69 -33.50 -18.89
C LEU A 146 10.03 -34.87 -19.50
N GLN A 147 11.28 -35.30 -19.41
CA GLN A 147 11.72 -36.59 -19.90
C GLN A 147 11.02 -37.73 -19.13
N GLU A 148 10.95 -37.63 -17.81
CA GLU A 148 10.25 -38.59 -16.96
C GLU A 148 8.76 -38.66 -17.30
N ALA A 149 8.10 -37.50 -17.42
CA ALA A 149 6.70 -37.42 -17.82
C ALA A 149 6.45 -38.09 -19.18
N MET A 150 7.32 -37.85 -20.17
CA MET A 150 7.23 -38.49 -21.49
C MET A 150 7.38 -40.01 -21.40
N ILE A 151 8.37 -40.51 -20.65
CA ILE A 151 8.59 -41.95 -20.47
C ILE A 151 7.36 -42.61 -19.83
N ASN A 152 6.78 -41.96 -18.82
CA ASN A 152 5.59 -42.47 -18.14
C ASN A 152 4.38 -42.51 -19.08
N LEU A 153 4.19 -41.50 -19.92
CA LEU A 153 3.14 -41.49 -20.95
C LEU A 153 3.30 -42.64 -21.94
N VAL A 154 4.52 -42.91 -22.42
CA VAL A 154 4.78 -44.01 -23.35
C VAL A 154 4.48 -45.36 -22.70
N LYS A 155 4.90 -45.56 -21.44
CA LYS A 155 4.63 -46.81 -20.69
C LYS A 155 3.14 -47.08 -20.47
N LEU A 156 2.31 -46.03 -20.33
CA LEU A 156 0.86 -46.16 -20.17
C LEU A 156 0.14 -46.44 -21.50
N SER A 157 0.81 -46.21 -22.64
CA SER A 157 0.26 -46.42 -23.98
C SER A 157 0.56 -47.80 -24.59
N THR A 158 1.37 -48.61 -23.89
CA THR A 158 1.73 -50.00 -24.22
C THR A 158 1.09 -50.96 -23.24
#